data_AF-A0A7K0EV74-F1
#
_entry.id   AF-A0A7K0EV74-F1
#
_cell.length_a   1.000
_cell.length_b   1.000
_cell.length_c   1.000
_cell.angle_alpha   90.00
_cell.angle_beta   90.00
_cell.angle_gamma   90.00
#
_symmetry.space_group_name_H-M   'P 1'
#
loop_
_entity.id
_entity.type
_entity.pdbx_description
1 polymer ?
#
loop_
_entity_poly.entity_id
_entity_poly.type
_entity_poly.pdbx_seq_one_letter_code
_entity_poly.pdbx_strand_id
1 'polypeptide(L)'
;MGLPLVIIAYANNAKDPLPSLREEDDEVHQYLQSRSAIQPFRIIRESFAARERLAEILTTPEDRENLLIFSYSGHAAGDRLVTEAEATHSRGLSNLLSQCPNLKLIVLNGCSTIGQVRLIQAAFETQNRPAPVVVATSASVGDKPAKDFGITFFRQLLLYNSTLERAFETAFGVSQTQITAGTIEVDKCELRGAANQDDSEESVWGIYPAVGEDSDHRLQWTLSNALAPQATANYKPNSDLFRSLIISLKKYNPRIQETWENEQMMINDFSPYDDDLLKSFPHPISVQLRKLRAIRGRNDGDEMKFYNQVGKDRLWQLLRTYQTVLEILSAVIQAEWWNCLASAPANQAPFRLLSEIYATGRLPKHELVSKLADALRQNGGKVFVTELVNNADLLAQIFKTGVYFEGLQSGIERMSEAEASGGCQLAEKHLTELLKNVAFLALYKLISVKNISIIKNRVATEPRYAHRIYQYWETYLDPILRNTTSAFFLDNTSVLIQKKVGSLNDYLNLTPFLIDENTFQEKATQSNLFAWQSSRRNGEELIYQHLLRFDGPKLTLCEVDPLTATEEDQPRTLLYFEMKKQLDAYFGLRERQTSVEP
;
A
#
# COMPACT_ATOMS: atom_id res chain seq x y z
N MET A 1 15.97 28.14 -0.93
CA MET A 1 15.01 27.47 -1.84
C MET A 1 13.78 27.12 -1.04
N GLY A 2 12.61 27.53 -1.51
CA GLY A 2 11.34 27.14 -0.89
C GLY A 2 11.02 25.68 -1.18
N LEU A 3 10.00 25.15 -0.51
CA LEU A 3 9.47 23.84 -0.85
C LEU A 3 8.83 23.90 -2.25
N PRO A 4 8.96 22.85 -3.09
CA PRO A 4 8.24 22.76 -4.35
C PRO A 4 6.74 23.04 -4.17
N LEU A 5 6.11 23.64 -5.16
CA LEU A 5 4.71 24.05 -5.11
C LEU A 5 3.89 23.29 -6.15
N VAL A 6 2.75 22.75 -5.72
CA VAL A 6 1.71 22.19 -6.59
C VAL A 6 0.46 23.04 -6.48
N ILE A 7 -0.03 23.53 -7.62
CA ILE A 7 -1.30 24.27 -7.71
C ILE A 7 -2.33 23.35 -8.38
N ILE A 8 -3.46 23.15 -7.71
CA ILE A 8 -4.67 22.55 -8.29
C ILE A 8 -5.79 23.59 -8.27
N ALA A 9 -6.35 23.88 -9.43
CA ALA A 9 -7.37 24.89 -9.65
C ALA A 9 -8.61 24.25 -10.27
N TYR A 10 -9.76 24.42 -9.62
CA TYR A 10 -11.05 23.91 -10.07
C TYR A 10 -11.97 25.10 -10.32
N ALA A 11 -12.54 25.18 -11.52
CA ALA A 11 -13.45 26.25 -11.90
C ALA A 11 -14.85 25.69 -12.16
N ASN A 12 -15.71 25.72 -11.13
CA ASN A 12 -17.10 25.29 -11.25
C ASN A 12 -18.01 26.49 -11.54
N ASN A 13 -18.36 26.70 -12.81
CA ASN A 13 -19.19 27.83 -13.19
C ASN A 13 -20.60 27.70 -12.60
N ALA A 14 -21.03 28.66 -11.78
CA ALA A 14 -22.35 28.64 -11.16
C ALA A 14 -23.53 28.61 -12.16
N LYS A 15 -23.32 29.07 -13.40
CA LYS A 15 -24.33 29.05 -14.47
C LYS A 15 -24.39 27.72 -15.22
N ASP A 16 -23.32 26.95 -15.18
CA ASP A 16 -23.21 25.65 -15.85
C ASP A 16 -22.34 24.72 -14.98
N PRO A 17 -22.89 24.20 -13.87
CA PRO A 17 -22.09 23.49 -12.89
C PRO A 17 -21.68 22.11 -13.41
N LEU A 18 -20.44 21.72 -13.09
CA LEU A 18 -19.90 20.38 -13.30
C LEU A 18 -20.09 19.58 -12.00
N PRO A 19 -21.06 18.64 -11.92
CA PRO A 19 -21.38 17.95 -10.67
C PRO A 19 -20.25 17.08 -10.14
N SER A 20 -19.45 16.49 -11.04
CA SER A 20 -18.36 15.56 -10.70
C SER A 20 -17.08 16.27 -10.28
N LEU A 21 -16.94 17.56 -10.56
CA LEU A 21 -15.72 18.34 -10.31
C LEU A 21 -15.35 18.40 -8.81
N ARG A 22 -16.35 18.41 -7.92
CA ARG A 22 -16.11 18.39 -6.47
C ARG A 22 -15.47 17.08 -6.02
N GLU A 23 -15.89 15.96 -6.59
CA GLU A 23 -15.33 14.64 -6.29
C GLU A 23 -13.87 14.57 -6.78
N GLU A 24 -13.57 15.10 -7.97
CA GLU A 24 -12.18 15.22 -8.47
C GLU A 24 -11.30 16.05 -7.51
N ASP A 25 -11.80 17.21 -7.07
CA ASP A 25 -11.09 18.11 -6.18
C ASP A 25 -10.78 17.47 -4.81
N ASP A 26 -11.79 16.87 -4.17
CA ASP A 26 -11.63 16.23 -2.87
C ASP A 26 -10.64 15.04 -2.93
N GLU A 27 -10.74 14.18 -3.96
CA GLU A 27 -9.84 13.02 -4.10
C GLU A 27 -8.40 13.41 -4.46
N VAL A 28 -8.21 14.29 -5.45
CA VAL A 28 -6.86 14.73 -5.85
C VAL A 28 -6.17 15.45 -4.70
N HIS A 29 -6.90 16.27 -3.94
CA HIS A 29 -6.36 16.93 -2.76
C HIS A 29 -5.94 15.91 -1.69
N GLN A 30 -6.72 14.86 -1.45
CA GLN A 30 -6.36 13.79 -0.52
C GLN A 30 -5.07 13.07 -0.95
N TYR A 31 -4.88 12.82 -2.25
CA TYR A 31 -3.64 12.22 -2.78
C TYR A 31 -2.43 13.15 -2.56
N LEU A 32 -2.59 14.45 -2.79
CA LEU A 32 -1.55 15.45 -2.55
C LEU A 32 -1.18 15.55 -1.06
N GLN A 33 -2.17 15.62 -0.17
CA GLN A 33 -1.94 15.61 1.28
C GLN A 33 -1.19 14.35 1.72
N SER A 34 -1.64 13.18 1.25
CA SER A 34 -1.02 11.89 1.54
C SER A 34 0.45 11.88 1.11
N ARG A 35 0.73 12.39 -0.10
CA ARG A 35 2.07 12.44 -0.69
C ARG A 35 2.98 13.47 0.00
N SER A 36 2.47 14.67 0.29
CA SER A 36 3.22 15.75 0.96
C SER A 36 3.66 15.37 2.38
N ALA A 37 2.87 14.55 3.07
CA ALA A 37 3.22 14.05 4.39
C ALA A 37 4.41 13.06 4.40
N ILE A 38 4.89 12.59 3.24
CA ILE A 38 6.05 11.69 3.13
C ILE A 38 7.25 12.40 2.49
N GLN A 39 6.98 13.19 1.45
CA GLN A 39 7.94 14.06 0.79
C GLN A 39 7.34 15.47 0.76
N PRO A 40 7.77 16.38 1.65
CA PRO A 40 7.14 17.69 1.79
C PRO A 40 7.19 18.55 0.51
N PHE A 41 6.02 19.09 0.14
CA PHE A 41 5.84 20.16 -0.84
C PHE A 41 4.62 21.02 -0.43
N ARG A 42 4.56 22.26 -0.91
CA ARG A 42 3.43 23.17 -0.70
C ARG A 42 2.29 22.82 -1.66
N ILE A 43 1.07 22.87 -1.16
CA ILE A 43 -0.15 22.67 -1.94
C ILE A 43 -0.96 23.96 -1.88
N ILE A 44 -1.31 24.52 -3.04
CA ILE A 44 -2.33 25.56 -3.15
C ILE A 44 -3.53 24.93 -3.86
N ARG A 45 -4.65 24.84 -3.14
CA ARG A 45 -5.93 24.32 -3.63
C ARG A 45 -6.88 25.50 -3.83
N GLU A 46 -7.29 25.74 -5.07
CA GLU A 46 -8.27 26.75 -5.43
C GLU A 46 -9.52 26.05 -5.97
N SER A 47 -10.44 25.67 -5.07
CA SER A 47 -11.70 24.96 -5.42
C SER A 47 -12.70 25.81 -6.21
N PHE A 48 -12.48 27.12 -6.22
CA PHE A 48 -13.31 28.15 -6.86
C PHE A 48 -12.39 29.12 -7.60
N ALA A 49 -11.66 28.60 -8.58
CA ALA A 49 -10.58 29.32 -9.23
C ALA A 49 -11.08 30.57 -9.95
N ALA A 50 -10.64 31.74 -9.47
CA ALA A 50 -10.86 33.05 -10.08
C ALA A 50 -9.60 33.55 -10.81
N ARG A 51 -9.79 34.32 -11.89
CA ARG A 51 -8.70 34.87 -12.73
C ARG A 51 -7.70 35.68 -11.92
N GLU A 52 -8.17 36.58 -11.06
CA GLU A 52 -7.36 37.46 -10.21
C GLU A 52 -6.48 36.63 -9.27
N ARG A 53 -7.06 35.58 -8.69
CA ARG A 53 -6.38 34.72 -7.73
C ARG A 53 -5.26 33.92 -8.38
N LEU A 54 -5.53 33.33 -9.55
CA LEU A 54 -4.48 32.63 -10.32
C LEU A 54 -3.36 33.58 -10.75
N ALA A 55 -3.69 34.81 -11.16
CA ALA A 55 -2.69 35.82 -11.51
C ALA A 55 -1.85 36.25 -10.30
N GLU A 56 -2.47 36.43 -9.13
CA GLU A 56 -1.79 36.73 -7.86
C GLU A 56 -0.78 35.64 -7.50
N ILE A 57 -1.18 34.37 -7.54
CA ILE A 57 -0.30 33.23 -7.22
C ILE A 57 0.88 33.17 -8.20
N LEU A 58 0.64 33.29 -9.50
CA LEU A 58 1.70 33.22 -10.53
C LEU A 58 2.59 34.48 -10.60
N THR A 59 2.20 35.57 -9.95
CA THR A 59 3.00 36.80 -9.82
C THR A 59 3.73 36.92 -8.48
N THR A 60 3.35 36.13 -7.50
CA THR A 60 4.05 36.03 -6.22
C THR A 60 5.44 35.39 -6.44
N PRO A 61 6.55 36.10 -6.13
CA PRO A 61 7.90 35.62 -6.47
C PRO A 61 8.24 34.25 -5.90
N GLU A 62 7.90 33.99 -4.64
CA GLU A 62 8.15 32.69 -3.99
C GLU A 62 7.37 31.56 -4.67
N ASP A 63 6.10 31.77 -4.99
CA ASP A 63 5.26 30.74 -5.58
C ASP A 63 5.68 30.45 -7.02
N ARG A 64 5.98 31.51 -7.79
CA ARG A 64 6.54 31.40 -9.15
C ARG A 64 7.84 30.60 -9.17
N GLU A 65 8.76 30.89 -8.26
CA GLU A 65 10.06 30.22 -8.22
C GLU A 65 9.90 28.73 -7.89
N ASN A 66 8.96 28.38 -7.01
CA ASN A 66 8.81 27.01 -6.53
C ASN A 66 7.77 26.17 -7.29
N LEU A 67 6.98 26.76 -8.21
CA LEU A 67 5.93 26.06 -8.94
C LEU A 67 6.48 24.88 -9.77
N LEU A 68 5.99 23.68 -9.47
CA LEU A 68 6.39 22.41 -10.08
C LEU A 68 5.29 21.82 -10.97
N ILE A 69 4.04 21.84 -10.48
CA ILE A 69 2.86 21.33 -11.19
C ILE A 69 1.78 22.40 -11.15
N PHE A 70 1.18 22.69 -12.30
CA PHE A 70 -0.04 23.48 -12.43
C PHE A 70 -1.15 22.61 -13.03
N SER A 71 -2.27 22.48 -12.34
CA SER A 71 -3.45 21.75 -12.83
C SER A 71 -4.65 22.66 -12.84
N TYR A 72 -5.41 22.61 -13.93
CA TYR A 72 -6.70 23.24 -14.09
C TYR A 72 -7.74 22.21 -14.51
N SER A 73 -8.86 22.14 -13.80
CA SER A 73 -10.04 21.34 -14.18
C SER A 73 -11.28 22.23 -14.20
N GLY A 74 -12.05 22.17 -15.29
CA GLY A 74 -13.27 22.98 -15.44
C GLY A 74 -13.58 23.30 -16.89
N HIS A 75 -14.50 24.25 -17.10
CA HIS A 75 -14.89 24.68 -18.44
C HIS A 75 -13.71 25.32 -19.19
N ALA A 76 -13.57 24.96 -20.46
CA ALA A 76 -12.60 25.55 -21.38
C ALA A 76 -13.20 25.61 -22.78
N ALA A 77 -12.77 26.60 -23.55
CA ALA A 77 -13.20 26.77 -24.94
C ALA A 77 -12.03 27.35 -25.75
N GLY A 78 -11.37 26.50 -26.55
CA GLY A 78 -10.31 26.90 -27.46
C GLY A 78 -9.16 27.65 -26.77
N ASP A 79 -9.13 28.97 -26.94
CA ASP A 79 -8.09 29.87 -26.41
C ASP A 79 -8.39 30.44 -25.02
N ARG A 80 -9.39 29.94 -24.30
CA ARG A 80 -9.80 30.45 -22.98
C ARG A 80 -10.02 29.33 -21.96
N LEU A 81 -9.58 29.58 -20.72
CA LEU A 81 -10.01 28.84 -19.53
C LEU A 81 -11.13 29.65 -18.86
N VAL A 82 -12.28 29.02 -18.60
CA VAL A 82 -13.45 29.68 -18.01
C VAL A 82 -13.37 29.57 -16.49
N THR A 83 -12.93 30.65 -15.84
CA THR A 83 -12.98 30.78 -14.37
C THR A 83 -14.40 31.13 -13.92
N GLU A 84 -14.72 31.05 -12.62
CA GLU A 84 -16.10 31.19 -12.11
C GLU A 84 -16.87 32.42 -12.62
N ALA A 85 -16.17 33.55 -12.86
CA ALA A 85 -16.77 34.81 -13.25
C ALA A 85 -16.37 35.30 -14.66
N GLU A 86 -15.22 34.89 -15.20
CA GLU A 86 -14.65 35.45 -16.42
C GLU A 86 -13.81 34.44 -17.23
N ALA A 87 -13.64 34.71 -18.53
CA ALA A 87 -12.69 33.98 -19.36
C ALA A 87 -11.26 34.46 -19.12
N THR A 88 -10.37 33.55 -18.75
CA THR A 88 -8.92 33.79 -18.69
C THR A 88 -8.34 33.61 -20.09
N HIS A 89 -7.74 34.67 -20.63
CA HIS A 89 -7.09 34.62 -21.95
C HIS A 89 -5.83 33.76 -21.89
N SER A 90 -5.77 32.69 -22.67
CA SER A 90 -4.68 31.70 -22.60
C SER A 90 -3.31 32.31 -22.85
N ARG A 91 -3.19 33.33 -23.71
CA ARG A 91 -1.92 34.01 -23.97
C ARG A 91 -1.34 34.68 -22.71
N GLY A 92 -2.17 35.30 -21.88
CA GLY A 92 -1.74 35.92 -20.62
C GLY A 92 -1.26 34.87 -19.62
N LEU A 93 -2.02 33.77 -19.49
CA LEU A 93 -1.66 32.66 -18.62
C LEU A 93 -0.37 31.97 -19.06
N SER A 94 -0.22 31.67 -20.36
CA SER A 94 1.02 31.08 -20.92
C SER A 94 2.24 31.95 -20.63
N ASN A 95 2.11 33.28 -20.72
CA ASN A 95 3.18 34.22 -20.39
C ASN A 95 3.55 34.25 -18.90
N LEU A 96 2.59 34.02 -18.00
CA LEU A 96 2.85 33.91 -16.56
C LEU A 96 3.50 32.56 -16.22
N LEU A 97 2.98 31.47 -16.79
CA LEU A 97 3.51 30.12 -16.58
C LEU A 97 4.94 29.98 -17.13
N SER A 98 5.26 30.60 -18.27
CA SER A 98 6.62 30.58 -18.81
C SER A 98 7.64 31.21 -17.87
N GLN A 99 7.24 32.19 -17.05
CA GLN A 99 8.11 32.81 -16.04
C GLN A 99 8.40 31.91 -14.82
N CYS A 100 7.81 30.71 -14.72
CA CYS A 100 8.03 29.78 -13.61
C CYS A 100 9.25 28.87 -13.90
N PRO A 101 10.42 29.06 -13.25
CA PRO A 101 11.67 28.36 -13.58
C PRO A 101 11.59 26.84 -13.45
N ASN A 102 10.84 26.36 -12.45
CA ASN A 102 10.82 24.96 -12.05
C ASN A 102 9.61 24.16 -12.54
N LEU A 103 8.72 24.77 -13.33
CA LEU A 103 7.50 24.13 -13.82
C LEU A 103 7.85 22.92 -14.71
N LYS A 104 7.32 21.74 -14.37
CA LYS A 104 7.56 20.48 -15.11
C LYS A 104 6.31 19.91 -15.77
N LEU A 105 5.14 20.17 -15.20
CA LEU A 105 3.88 19.60 -15.66
C LEU A 105 2.77 20.65 -15.63
N ILE A 106 2.01 20.72 -16.72
CA ILE A 106 0.75 21.45 -16.82
C ILE A 106 -0.34 20.44 -17.18
N VAL A 107 -1.46 20.42 -16.44
CA VAL A 107 -2.65 19.61 -16.76
C VAL A 107 -3.81 20.55 -17.02
N LEU A 108 -4.40 20.47 -18.22
CA LEU A 108 -5.56 21.24 -18.65
C LEU A 108 -6.74 20.27 -18.89
N ASN A 109 -7.46 19.95 -17.83
CA ASN A 109 -8.59 19.02 -17.84
C ASN A 109 -9.91 19.79 -18.08
N GLY A 110 -10.08 20.30 -19.30
CA GLY A 110 -11.29 21.00 -19.75
C GLY A 110 -11.48 20.84 -21.25
N CYS A 111 -12.63 21.15 -21.82
CA CYS A 111 -12.92 20.91 -23.24
C CYS A 111 -12.00 21.70 -24.20
N SER A 112 -11.52 21.04 -25.27
CA SER A 112 -10.80 21.65 -26.41
C SER A 112 -9.67 22.63 -26.02
N THR A 113 -8.71 22.16 -25.25
CA THR A 113 -7.57 22.95 -24.72
C THR A 113 -6.31 22.88 -25.59
N ILE A 114 -6.32 22.14 -26.71
CA ILE A 114 -5.16 21.99 -27.60
C ILE A 114 -4.58 23.30 -28.13
N GLY A 115 -5.43 24.31 -28.39
CA GLY A 115 -4.98 25.65 -28.79
C GLY A 115 -4.08 26.31 -27.75
N GLN A 116 -4.24 25.96 -26.47
CA GLN A 116 -3.43 26.48 -25.36
C GLN A 116 -2.05 25.84 -25.31
N VAL A 117 -1.92 24.58 -25.72
CA VAL A 117 -0.63 23.87 -25.80
C VAL A 117 0.34 24.66 -26.68
N ARG A 118 -0.10 25.12 -27.85
CA ARG A 118 0.71 25.92 -28.78
C ARG A 118 1.14 27.25 -28.16
N LEU A 119 0.24 27.93 -27.44
CA LEU A 119 0.55 29.19 -26.78
C LEU A 119 1.55 29.01 -25.63
N ILE A 120 1.43 27.93 -24.86
CA ILE A 120 2.37 27.58 -23.80
C ILE A 120 3.75 27.31 -24.40
N GLN A 121 3.85 26.43 -25.41
CA GLN A 121 5.12 26.09 -26.05
C GLN A 121 5.82 27.34 -26.60
N ALA A 122 5.11 28.18 -27.37
CA ALA A 122 5.66 29.42 -27.91
C ALA A 122 6.12 30.41 -26.83
N ALA A 123 5.40 30.50 -25.70
CA ALA A 123 5.77 31.38 -24.59
C ALA A 123 7.06 30.91 -23.88
N PHE A 124 7.28 29.60 -23.76
CA PHE A 124 8.50 29.02 -23.21
C PHE A 124 9.69 29.16 -24.18
N GLU A 125 9.47 28.94 -25.47
CA GLU A 125 10.47 29.15 -26.53
C GLU A 125 10.95 30.62 -26.57
N THR A 126 10.03 31.57 -26.45
CA THR A 126 10.37 33.01 -26.39
C THR A 126 11.29 33.34 -25.21
N GLN A 127 11.21 32.56 -24.13
CA GLN A 127 12.09 32.71 -22.96
C GLN A 127 13.37 31.87 -23.04
N ASN A 128 13.64 31.23 -24.18
CA ASN A 128 14.76 30.33 -24.40
C ASN A 128 14.81 29.20 -23.35
N ARG A 129 13.64 28.66 -23.01
CA ARG A 129 13.48 27.61 -22.00
C ARG A 129 12.65 26.47 -22.56
N PRO A 130 12.95 25.22 -22.18
CA PRO A 130 12.18 24.10 -22.65
C PRO A 130 10.82 24.06 -21.96
N ALA A 131 9.76 23.83 -22.73
CA ALA A 131 8.41 23.74 -22.20
C ALA A 131 8.23 22.58 -21.19
N PRO A 132 7.34 22.73 -20.20
CA PRO A 132 6.89 21.61 -19.38
C PRO A 132 6.13 20.60 -20.23
N VAL A 133 5.93 19.39 -19.70
CA VAL A 133 4.97 18.45 -20.31
C VAL A 133 3.56 19.01 -20.10
N VAL A 134 2.77 19.09 -21.15
CA VAL A 134 1.39 19.56 -21.09
C VAL A 134 0.46 18.39 -21.36
N VAL A 135 -0.49 18.14 -20.46
CA VAL A 135 -1.62 17.23 -20.68
C VAL A 135 -2.83 18.09 -21.01
N ALA A 136 -3.47 17.85 -22.14
CA ALA A 136 -4.58 18.67 -22.63
C ALA A 136 -5.58 17.81 -23.42
N THR A 137 -6.69 18.41 -23.81
CA THR A 137 -7.75 17.79 -24.62
C THR A 137 -7.85 18.43 -26.00
N SER A 138 -8.19 17.65 -27.02
CA SER A 138 -8.44 18.18 -28.37
C SER A 138 -9.94 18.44 -28.62
N ALA A 139 -10.82 17.70 -27.94
CA ALA A 139 -12.26 17.69 -28.16
C ALA A 139 -13.04 17.96 -26.86
N SER A 140 -14.37 17.98 -26.99
CA SER A 140 -15.27 18.03 -25.84
C SER A 140 -15.16 16.77 -25.00
N VAL A 141 -15.08 16.93 -23.69
CA VAL A 141 -14.98 15.83 -22.73
C VAL A 141 -16.20 15.83 -21.82
N GLY A 142 -16.75 14.65 -21.54
CA GLY A 142 -17.82 14.51 -20.55
C GLY A 142 -17.29 14.74 -19.13
N ASP A 143 -18.13 15.32 -18.27
CA ASP A 143 -17.80 15.62 -16.86
C ASP A 143 -17.27 14.39 -16.11
N LYS A 144 -17.95 13.24 -16.23
CA LYS A 144 -17.55 12.01 -15.55
C LYS A 144 -16.24 11.40 -16.11
N PRO A 145 -16.04 11.21 -17.43
CA PRO A 145 -14.75 10.82 -17.98
C PRO A 145 -13.59 11.77 -17.59
N ALA A 146 -13.84 13.09 -17.55
CA ALA A 146 -12.83 14.06 -17.14
C ALA A 146 -12.45 13.94 -15.66
N LYS A 147 -13.44 13.76 -14.78
CA LYS A 147 -13.21 13.46 -13.36
C LYS A 147 -12.36 12.20 -13.20
N ASP A 148 -12.76 11.10 -13.85
CA ASP A 148 -12.08 9.80 -13.69
C ASP A 148 -10.66 9.82 -14.28
N PHE A 149 -10.43 10.59 -15.36
CA PHE A 149 -9.09 10.88 -15.87
C PHE A 149 -8.25 11.60 -14.82
N GLY A 150 -8.74 12.72 -14.28
CA GLY A 150 -8.01 13.54 -13.30
C GLY A 150 -7.63 12.75 -12.04
N ILE A 151 -8.62 12.07 -11.44
CA ILE A 151 -8.42 11.20 -10.27
C ILE A 151 -7.36 10.12 -10.57
N THR A 152 -7.50 9.42 -11.70
CA THR A 152 -6.58 8.32 -12.03
C THR A 152 -5.18 8.83 -12.32
N PHE A 153 -5.05 9.92 -13.06
CA PHE A 153 -3.76 10.52 -13.42
C PHE A 153 -2.97 10.92 -12.17
N PHE A 154 -3.59 11.68 -11.27
CA PHE A 154 -2.93 12.10 -10.03
C PHE A 154 -2.69 10.94 -9.07
N ARG A 155 -3.58 9.94 -9.00
CA ARG A 155 -3.32 8.73 -8.21
C ARG A 155 -2.06 7.99 -8.69
N GLN A 156 -1.93 7.81 -10.00
CA GLN A 156 -0.74 7.18 -10.61
C GLN A 156 0.53 7.98 -10.32
N LEU A 157 0.49 9.29 -10.53
CA LEU A 157 1.64 10.17 -10.35
C LEU A 157 2.07 10.30 -8.88
N LEU A 158 1.10 10.51 -7.98
CA LEU A 158 1.36 10.86 -6.58
C LEU A 158 1.56 9.64 -5.69
N LEU A 159 0.71 8.62 -5.84
CA LEU A 159 0.72 7.46 -4.96
C LEU A 159 1.59 6.35 -5.50
N TYR A 160 1.51 6.06 -6.80
CA TYR A 160 2.28 4.94 -7.39
C TYR A 160 3.63 5.37 -7.95
N ASN A 161 3.91 6.68 -7.92
CA ASN A 161 5.14 7.25 -8.44
C ASN A 161 5.40 6.85 -9.91
N SER A 162 4.32 6.70 -10.68
CA SER A 162 4.40 6.42 -12.12
C SER A 162 5.03 7.60 -12.85
N THR A 163 5.65 7.32 -13.98
CA THR A 163 6.07 8.34 -14.96
C THR A 163 4.88 9.08 -15.54
N LEU A 164 5.11 10.26 -16.13
CA LEU A 164 4.04 11.02 -16.77
C LEU A 164 3.37 10.22 -17.89
N GLU A 165 4.18 9.53 -18.70
CA GLU A 165 3.67 8.65 -19.76
C GLU A 165 2.74 7.58 -19.19
N ARG A 166 3.21 6.81 -18.21
CA ARG A 166 2.42 5.74 -17.62
C ARG A 166 1.17 6.24 -16.89
N ALA A 167 1.29 7.36 -16.18
CA ALA A 167 0.15 7.99 -15.49
C ALA A 167 -0.91 8.42 -16.51
N PHE A 168 -0.48 9.02 -17.62
CA PHE A 168 -1.33 9.41 -18.73
C PHE A 168 -2.00 8.19 -19.39
N GLU A 169 -1.23 7.18 -19.80
CA GLU A 169 -1.76 5.96 -20.45
C GLU A 169 -2.82 5.26 -19.58
N THR A 170 -2.57 5.18 -18.27
CA THR A 170 -3.52 4.54 -17.34
C THR A 170 -4.79 5.38 -17.16
N ALA A 171 -4.65 6.70 -17.00
CA ALA A 171 -5.79 7.60 -16.87
C ALA A 171 -6.65 7.63 -18.14
N PHE A 172 -5.97 7.66 -19.28
CA PHE A 172 -6.59 7.59 -20.60
C PHE A 172 -7.38 6.29 -20.77
N GLY A 173 -6.79 5.14 -20.47
CA GLY A 173 -7.48 3.84 -20.53
C GLY A 173 -8.71 3.76 -19.63
N VAL A 174 -8.67 4.34 -18.42
CA VAL A 174 -9.85 4.41 -17.52
C VAL A 174 -10.94 5.28 -18.13
N SER A 175 -10.59 6.47 -18.64
CA SER A 175 -11.57 7.37 -19.26
C SER A 175 -12.27 6.76 -20.48
N GLN A 176 -11.54 5.94 -21.27
CA GLN A 176 -12.10 5.23 -22.43
C GLN A 176 -13.14 4.17 -22.06
N THR A 177 -13.11 3.58 -20.86
CA THR A 177 -14.12 2.58 -20.44
C THR A 177 -15.55 3.13 -20.40
N GLN A 178 -15.69 4.45 -20.42
CA GLN A 178 -16.96 5.16 -20.33
C GLN A 178 -17.37 5.85 -21.64
N ILE A 179 -16.53 5.77 -22.68
CA ILE A 179 -16.81 6.31 -24.00
C ILE A 179 -17.41 5.19 -24.85
N THR A 180 -18.66 5.35 -25.28
CA THR A 180 -19.34 4.35 -26.12
C THR A 180 -18.87 4.50 -27.56
N ALA A 181 -18.13 3.49 -28.06
CA ALA A 181 -17.69 3.32 -29.44
C ALA A 181 -16.84 4.46 -30.04
N GLY A 182 -15.52 4.28 -29.97
CA GLY A 182 -14.53 4.95 -30.81
C GLY A 182 -13.15 4.43 -30.43
N THR A 183 -12.50 3.69 -31.33
CA THR A 183 -11.07 3.37 -31.19
C THR A 183 -10.29 4.66 -31.33
N ILE A 184 -9.53 5.02 -30.31
CA ILE A 184 -8.71 6.22 -30.29
C ILE A 184 -7.25 5.81 -30.17
N GLU A 185 -6.44 6.21 -31.15
CA GLU A 185 -4.98 6.09 -31.09
C GLU A 185 -4.35 7.24 -30.27
N VAL A 186 -3.22 6.92 -29.65
CA VAL A 186 -2.41 7.86 -28.86
C VAL A 186 -1.61 8.73 -29.82
N ASP A 187 -1.92 10.02 -29.90
CA ASP A 187 -1.13 10.95 -30.71
C ASP A 187 0.13 11.39 -29.96
N LYS A 188 1.25 10.71 -30.20
CA LYS A 188 2.59 11.15 -29.78
C LYS A 188 3.16 12.10 -30.86
N CYS A 189 2.49 13.23 -31.14
CA CYS A 189 2.87 14.08 -32.26
C CYS A 189 4.10 14.97 -31.96
N GLU A 190 5.18 14.79 -32.72
CA GLU A 190 6.22 15.80 -32.93
C GLU A 190 5.76 16.77 -34.02
N LEU A 191 5.25 17.94 -33.64
CA LEU A 191 4.80 18.95 -34.61
C LEU A 191 6.00 19.65 -35.26
N ARG A 192 6.43 19.18 -36.44
CA ARG A 192 7.32 19.92 -37.36
C ARG A 192 6.55 20.48 -38.55
N GLY A 193 6.69 21.80 -38.74
CA GLY A 193 6.68 22.43 -40.08
C GLY A 193 5.32 22.79 -40.65
N ALA A 194 5.22 24.03 -41.13
CA ALA A 194 4.05 24.59 -41.80
C ALA A 194 3.65 23.80 -43.06
N ALA A 195 2.59 23.02 -42.96
CA ALA A 195 1.71 22.65 -44.06
C ALA A 195 0.34 22.31 -43.46
N ASN A 196 -0.73 22.81 -44.08
CA ASN A 196 -2.12 22.49 -43.73
C ASN A 196 -2.29 20.98 -43.60
N GLN A 197 -2.63 20.49 -42.41
CA GLN A 197 -3.14 19.14 -42.19
C GLN A 197 -4.49 19.27 -41.50
N ASP A 198 -5.49 18.61 -42.11
CA ASP A 198 -6.85 18.47 -41.62
C ASP A 198 -6.86 18.08 -40.14
N ASP A 199 -7.72 18.73 -39.37
CA ASP A 199 -8.07 18.34 -38.01
C ASP A 199 -8.67 16.92 -38.05
N SER A 200 -7.84 15.89 -37.89
CA SER A 200 -8.34 14.55 -37.58
C SER A 200 -8.89 14.56 -36.15
N GLU A 201 -10.21 14.52 -36.03
CA GLU A 201 -11.02 14.67 -34.81
C GLU A 201 -10.84 13.54 -33.76
N GLU A 202 -9.76 12.77 -33.76
CA GLU A 202 -9.82 11.40 -33.24
C GLU A 202 -9.15 11.14 -31.87
N SER A 203 -8.42 12.07 -31.22
CA SER A 203 -7.82 11.82 -29.88
C SER A 203 -8.20 12.81 -28.79
N VAL A 204 -9.10 12.41 -27.88
CA VAL A 204 -9.76 13.30 -26.89
C VAL A 204 -8.80 13.92 -25.85
N TRP A 205 -7.83 13.14 -25.32
CA TRP A 205 -6.75 13.63 -24.45
C TRP A 205 -5.39 13.35 -25.10
N GLY A 206 -4.45 14.29 -24.97
CA GLY A 206 -3.07 14.18 -25.45
C GLY A 206 -2.03 14.60 -24.41
N ILE A 207 -0.81 14.09 -24.57
CA ILE A 207 0.36 14.44 -23.77
C ILE A 207 1.44 15.04 -24.67
N TYR A 208 1.86 16.27 -24.36
CA TYR A 208 2.68 17.11 -25.23
C TYR A 208 3.99 17.51 -24.51
N PRO A 209 5.10 16.76 -24.71
CA PRO A 209 6.42 17.18 -24.25
C PRO A 209 6.98 18.33 -25.11
N ALA A 210 8.07 18.97 -24.65
CA ALA A 210 8.81 19.94 -25.46
C ALA A 210 9.50 19.24 -26.66
N VAL A 211 9.55 19.92 -27.81
CA VAL A 211 10.18 19.41 -29.03
C VAL A 211 11.72 19.40 -28.89
N GLY A 212 12.36 18.25 -29.08
CA GLY A 212 13.82 18.09 -29.03
C GLY A 212 14.26 16.68 -28.61
N GLU A 213 15.59 16.43 -28.60
CA GLU A 213 16.20 15.11 -28.27
C GLU A 213 15.87 14.61 -26.84
N ASP A 214 15.39 15.49 -25.95
CA ASP A 214 15.05 15.19 -24.54
C ASP A 214 13.56 14.88 -24.30
N SER A 215 12.73 14.74 -25.34
CA SER A 215 11.28 14.52 -25.22
C SER A 215 10.93 13.28 -24.38
N ASP A 216 11.55 12.14 -24.70
CA ASP A 216 11.37 10.87 -24.00
C ASP A 216 11.79 10.97 -22.53
N HIS A 217 12.92 11.63 -22.25
CA HIS A 217 13.40 11.82 -20.88
C HIS A 217 12.39 12.61 -20.03
N ARG A 218 11.65 13.55 -20.62
CA ARG A 218 10.62 14.33 -19.91
C ARG A 218 9.37 13.50 -19.63
N LEU A 219 9.00 12.60 -20.51
CA LEU A 219 7.89 11.67 -20.30
C LEU A 219 8.19 10.64 -19.20
N GLN A 220 9.46 10.28 -19.04
CA GLN A 220 9.99 9.46 -17.94
C GLN A 220 10.14 10.24 -16.61
N TRP A 221 9.64 11.47 -16.52
CA TRP A 221 9.66 12.23 -15.27
C TRP A 221 8.70 11.63 -14.23
N THR A 222 9.14 11.60 -12.96
CA THR A 222 8.30 11.24 -11.80
C THR A 222 8.34 12.35 -10.76
N LEU A 223 7.28 12.47 -9.95
CA LEU A 223 7.24 13.45 -8.86
C LEU A 223 8.35 13.20 -7.83
N SER A 224 8.70 11.93 -7.52
CA SER A 224 9.82 11.63 -6.61
C SER A 224 11.12 12.26 -7.08
N ASN A 225 11.41 12.22 -8.40
CA ASN A 225 12.65 12.75 -8.94
C ASN A 225 12.75 14.28 -8.74
N ALA A 226 11.61 14.99 -8.78
CA ALA A 226 11.57 16.44 -8.61
C ALA A 226 11.43 16.92 -7.17
N LEU A 227 10.71 16.18 -6.32
CA LEU A 227 10.61 16.46 -4.89
C LEU A 227 11.84 16.05 -4.12
N ALA A 228 12.69 15.22 -4.71
CA ALA A 228 14.01 15.04 -4.20
C ALA A 228 14.78 16.35 -4.39
N PRO A 229 15.21 17.03 -3.33
CA PRO A 229 16.30 17.99 -3.46
C PRO A 229 17.50 17.15 -3.90
N GLN A 230 17.76 17.04 -5.20
CA GLN A 230 18.79 16.14 -5.73
C GLN A 230 18.67 14.71 -5.16
N ALA A 231 17.83 13.87 -5.75
CA ALA A 231 17.98 12.45 -5.54
C ALA A 231 19.42 12.06 -5.91
N THR A 232 20.16 11.49 -4.95
CA THR A 232 21.01 10.27 -5.07
C THR A 232 22.40 10.30 -4.43
N ALA A 233 22.94 11.39 -3.85
CA ALA A 233 24.28 11.28 -3.26
C ALA A 233 24.32 10.44 -1.95
N ASN A 234 23.28 10.47 -1.11
CA ASN A 234 23.33 9.94 0.27
C ASN A 234 22.23 8.92 0.66
N TYR A 235 21.30 8.53 -0.22
CA TYR A 235 20.34 7.46 0.14
C TYR A 235 21.10 6.14 0.24
N LYS A 236 21.25 5.65 1.46
CA LYS A 236 21.86 4.36 1.76
C LYS A 236 20.78 3.41 2.25
N PRO A 237 20.38 2.41 1.44
CA PRO A 237 19.39 1.40 1.83
C PRO A 237 19.56 0.90 3.25
N ASN A 238 18.44 0.67 3.94
CA ASN A 238 18.37 0.17 5.32
C ASN A 238 18.84 1.14 6.41
N SER A 239 19.44 2.28 6.08
CA SER A 239 20.03 3.16 7.11
C SER A 239 18.94 3.78 7.99
N ASP A 240 17.97 4.45 7.38
CA ASP A 240 16.88 5.12 8.10
C ASP A 240 15.90 4.10 8.69
N LEU A 241 15.62 3.03 7.93
CA LEU A 241 14.77 1.93 8.37
C LEU A 241 15.29 1.30 9.67
N PHE A 242 16.50 0.74 9.67
CA PHE A 242 17.00 -0.01 10.84
C PHE A 242 17.32 0.91 12.02
N ARG A 243 17.80 2.14 11.76
CA ARG A 243 17.94 3.15 12.81
C ARG A 243 16.61 3.42 13.51
N SER A 244 15.54 3.62 12.74
CA SER A 244 14.21 3.88 13.29
C SER A 244 13.65 2.67 14.05
N LEU A 245 13.92 1.46 13.57
CA LEU A 245 13.53 0.22 14.26
C LEU A 245 14.23 0.09 15.61
N ILE A 246 15.56 0.28 15.68
CA ILE A 246 16.32 0.20 16.94
C ILE A 246 15.77 1.20 17.96
N ILE A 247 15.57 2.46 17.54
CA ILE A 247 15.03 3.53 18.41
C ILE A 247 13.62 3.19 18.92
N SER A 248 12.81 2.53 18.10
CA SER A 248 11.45 2.14 18.48
C SER A 248 11.43 0.89 19.36
N LEU A 249 12.26 -0.10 19.05
CA LEU A 249 12.31 -1.40 19.72
C LEU A 249 12.96 -1.34 21.10
N LYS A 250 13.87 -0.40 21.38
CA LYS A 250 14.46 -0.28 22.72
C LYS A 250 13.43 -0.11 23.84
N LYS A 251 12.23 0.41 23.52
CA LYS A 251 11.11 0.52 24.46
C LYS A 251 10.51 -0.83 24.86
N TYR A 252 10.70 -1.86 24.02
CA TYR A 252 10.04 -3.17 24.15
C TYR A 252 11.04 -4.32 24.32
N ASN A 253 12.32 -4.12 24.01
CA ASN A 253 13.36 -5.13 24.13
C ASN A 253 14.53 -4.63 25.01
N PRO A 254 14.68 -5.19 26.24
CA PRO A 254 15.74 -4.80 27.17
C PRO A 254 17.16 -4.98 26.63
N ARG A 255 17.43 -6.02 25.81
CA ARG A 255 18.77 -6.23 25.23
C ARG A 255 19.13 -5.13 24.24
N ILE A 256 18.18 -4.69 23.42
CA ILE A 256 18.36 -3.55 22.52
C ILE A 256 18.58 -2.25 23.31
N GLN A 257 17.87 -2.08 24.43
CA GLN A 257 18.08 -0.93 25.31
C GLN A 257 19.49 -0.93 25.93
N GLU A 258 19.95 -2.07 26.43
CA GLU A 258 21.29 -2.22 26.99
C GLU A 258 22.38 -1.89 25.95
N THR A 259 22.27 -2.46 24.74
CA THR A 259 23.20 -2.15 23.64
C THR A 259 23.14 -0.65 23.27
N TRP A 260 21.94 -0.05 23.26
CA TRP A 260 21.75 1.38 22.99
C TRP A 260 22.45 2.29 24.02
N GLU A 261 22.40 1.93 25.30
CA GLU A 261 23.08 2.65 26.38
C GLU A 261 24.60 2.48 26.30
N ASN A 262 25.08 1.27 26.00
CA ASN A 262 26.51 0.96 25.83
C ASN A 262 27.13 1.69 24.62
N GLU A 263 26.37 1.88 23.54
CA GLU A 263 26.76 2.67 22.37
C GLU A 263 26.58 4.20 22.56
N GLN A 264 26.41 4.66 23.80
CA GLN A 264 26.29 6.09 24.15
C GLN A 264 25.18 6.82 23.40
N MET A 265 24.07 6.12 23.10
CA MET A 265 22.92 6.66 22.38
C MET A 265 23.22 7.10 20.93
N MET A 266 24.31 6.63 20.34
CA MET A 266 24.70 6.87 18.95
C MET A 266 24.70 5.55 18.19
N ILE A 267 24.14 5.51 16.97
CA ILE A 267 24.25 4.33 16.11
C ILE A 267 25.30 4.57 15.04
N ASN A 268 26.50 4.04 15.28
CA ASN A 268 27.60 4.02 14.31
C ASN A 268 27.57 2.76 13.44
N ASP A 269 27.21 1.62 14.02
CA ASP A 269 27.03 0.34 13.35
C ASP A 269 25.74 -0.35 13.84
N PHE A 270 25.08 -1.09 12.95
CA PHE A 270 23.88 -1.86 13.28
C PHE A 270 24.21 -3.30 13.72
N SER A 271 25.42 -3.82 13.40
CA SER A 271 25.81 -5.21 13.73
C SER A 271 25.58 -5.61 15.19
N PRO A 272 25.86 -4.74 16.20
CA PRO A 272 25.58 -5.07 17.61
C PRO A 272 24.11 -5.34 17.93
N TYR A 273 23.19 -4.85 17.08
CA TYR A 273 21.75 -4.96 17.28
C TYR A 273 21.10 -6.05 16.42
N ASP A 274 21.79 -6.57 15.39
CA ASP A 274 21.16 -7.36 14.32
C ASP A 274 20.38 -8.58 14.87
N ASP A 275 20.97 -9.34 15.80
CA ASP A 275 20.34 -10.55 16.33
C ASP A 275 19.11 -10.23 17.20
N ASP A 276 19.23 -9.31 18.15
CA ASP A 276 18.12 -8.92 19.03
C ASP A 276 17.01 -8.18 18.26
N LEU A 277 17.35 -7.38 17.25
CA LEU A 277 16.39 -6.72 16.36
C LEU A 277 15.59 -7.74 15.58
N LEU A 278 16.26 -8.71 14.93
CA LEU A 278 15.58 -9.73 14.15
C LEU A 278 14.73 -10.65 15.04
N LYS A 279 15.19 -10.99 16.25
CA LYS A 279 14.44 -11.81 17.22
C LYS A 279 13.32 -11.05 17.94
N SER A 280 13.24 -9.73 17.79
CA SER A 280 12.17 -8.94 18.38
C SER A 280 10.83 -9.27 17.73
N PHE A 281 10.75 -9.31 16.40
CA PHE A 281 9.49 -9.51 15.70
C PHE A 281 9.05 -11.00 15.58
N PRO A 282 7.77 -11.28 15.29
CA PRO A 282 7.31 -12.59 14.85
C PRO A 282 8.08 -13.12 13.63
N HIS A 283 8.27 -14.45 13.54
CA HIS A 283 9.05 -15.15 12.50
C HIS A 283 9.01 -14.51 11.12
N PRO A 284 7.81 -14.31 10.55
CA PRO A 284 7.74 -14.01 9.13
C PRO A 284 8.30 -12.61 8.85
N ILE A 285 8.07 -11.66 9.76
CA ILE A 285 8.61 -10.30 9.67
C ILE A 285 10.14 -10.35 9.80
N SER A 286 10.66 -11.12 10.75
CA SER A 286 12.11 -11.30 10.96
C SER A 286 12.82 -11.83 9.73
N VAL A 287 12.22 -12.77 9.00
CA VAL A 287 12.77 -13.30 7.74
C VAL A 287 12.83 -12.21 6.68
N GLN A 288 11.77 -11.40 6.52
CA GLN A 288 11.78 -10.33 5.51
C GLN A 288 12.78 -9.22 5.86
N LEU A 289 12.92 -8.86 7.14
CA LEU A 289 13.93 -7.91 7.60
C LEU A 289 15.36 -8.45 7.38
N ARG A 290 15.60 -9.74 7.65
CA ARG A 290 16.89 -10.40 7.38
C ARG A 290 17.25 -10.32 5.90
N LYS A 291 16.30 -10.58 5.00
CA LYS A 291 16.47 -10.46 3.54
C LYS A 291 16.82 -9.03 3.13
N LEU A 292 16.14 -8.03 3.68
CA LEU A 292 16.47 -6.61 3.42
C LEU A 292 17.89 -6.26 3.90
N ARG A 293 18.32 -6.81 5.04
CA ARG A 293 19.61 -6.50 5.69
C ARG A 293 20.80 -7.22 5.06
N ALA A 294 20.62 -8.45 4.56
CA ALA A 294 21.71 -9.34 4.14
C ALA A 294 22.78 -8.63 3.26
N ILE A 295 24.04 -8.77 3.67
CA ILE A 295 25.23 -8.23 3.01
C ILE A 295 26.02 -9.41 2.41
N ARG A 296 26.61 -9.24 1.21
CA ARG A 296 27.44 -10.27 0.54
C ARG A 296 28.40 -10.99 1.51
N GLY A 297 28.34 -12.33 1.56
CA GLY A 297 29.42 -13.17 2.09
C GLY A 297 30.40 -13.58 1.00
N ARG A 298 31.64 -13.94 1.38
CA ARG A 298 32.72 -14.34 0.44
C ARG A 298 32.54 -15.75 -0.17
N ASN A 299 31.59 -16.55 0.29
CA ASN A 299 31.43 -17.97 -0.07
C ASN A 299 30.02 -18.33 -0.56
N ASP A 300 29.23 -17.36 -1.00
CA ASP A 300 27.84 -17.59 -1.37
C ASP A 300 27.74 -17.75 -2.89
N GLY A 301 27.25 -18.91 -3.36
CA GLY A 301 27.15 -19.26 -4.78
C GLY A 301 26.18 -18.38 -5.60
N ASP A 302 26.10 -18.65 -6.89
CA ASP A 302 25.57 -17.77 -7.95
C ASP A 302 24.06 -17.40 -7.88
N GLU A 303 23.28 -17.88 -6.91
CA GLU A 303 21.80 -17.72 -6.88
C GLU A 303 21.22 -16.88 -5.71
N MET A 304 22.03 -16.28 -4.82
CA MET A 304 21.45 -15.40 -3.78
C MET A 304 21.16 -13.99 -4.31
N LYS A 305 19.86 -13.65 -4.40
CA LYS A 305 19.39 -12.27 -4.62
C LYS A 305 19.57 -11.43 -3.35
N PHE A 306 20.33 -10.34 -3.45
CA PHE A 306 20.55 -9.39 -2.35
C PHE A 306 19.62 -8.19 -2.51
N TYR A 307 18.96 -7.80 -1.42
CA TYR A 307 17.97 -6.72 -1.45
C TYR A 307 18.49 -5.42 -0.83
N ASN A 308 19.76 -5.35 -0.45
CA ASN A 308 20.38 -4.18 0.20
C ASN A 308 20.86 -3.10 -0.79
N GLN A 309 20.57 -3.25 -2.09
CA GLN A 309 20.91 -2.29 -3.15
C GLN A 309 19.62 -1.71 -3.76
N VAL A 310 19.72 -0.52 -4.37
CA VAL A 310 18.58 0.07 -5.09
C VAL A 310 18.27 -0.74 -6.34
N GLY A 311 16.98 -0.85 -6.68
CA GLY A 311 16.52 -1.57 -7.87
C GLY A 311 15.23 -2.35 -7.64
N LYS A 312 14.75 -2.99 -8.70
CA LYS A 312 13.45 -3.68 -8.71
C LYS A 312 13.34 -4.82 -7.69
N ASP A 313 14.39 -5.60 -7.51
CA ASP A 313 14.42 -6.69 -6.52
C ASP A 313 14.21 -6.16 -5.09
N ARG A 314 14.86 -5.05 -4.71
CA ARG A 314 14.67 -4.42 -3.39
C ARG A 314 13.25 -3.91 -3.23
N LEU A 315 12.70 -3.27 -4.26
CA LEU A 315 11.33 -2.75 -4.23
C LEU A 315 10.31 -3.87 -4.02
N TRP A 316 10.50 -5.02 -4.67
CA TRP A 316 9.74 -6.25 -4.41
C TRP A 316 9.91 -6.72 -2.96
N GLN A 317 11.12 -6.71 -2.42
CA GLN A 317 11.36 -7.13 -1.04
C GLN A 317 10.74 -6.17 -0.01
N LEU A 318 10.71 -4.87 -0.27
CA LEU A 318 9.99 -3.87 0.55
C LEU A 318 8.48 -4.15 0.54
N LEU A 319 7.90 -4.36 -0.64
CA LEU A 319 6.49 -4.76 -0.81
C LEU A 319 6.17 -6.05 -0.06
N ARG A 320 7.03 -7.07 -0.19
CA ARG A 320 6.89 -8.35 0.53
C ARG A 320 6.91 -8.15 2.05
N THR A 321 7.82 -7.32 2.54
CA THR A 321 7.90 -7.00 3.98
C THR A 321 6.62 -6.34 4.48
N TYR A 322 6.11 -5.35 3.72
CA TYR A 322 4.83 -4.72 4.01
C TYR A 322 3.68 -5.73 4.04
N GLN A 323 3.55 -6.57 3.00
CA GLN A 323 2.49 -7.56 2.90
C GLN A 323 2.55 -8.54 4.08
N THR A 324 3.73 -9.06 4.43
CA THR A 324 3.88 -9.97 5.59
C THR A 324 3.40 -9.32 6.89
N VAL A 325 3.72 -8.04 7.13
CA VAL A 325 3.22 -7.31 8.30
C VAL A 325 1.70 -7.20 8.24
N LEU A 326 1.14 -6.77 7.11
CA LEU A 326 -0.29 -6.59 6.94
C LEU A 326 -1.07 -7.91 7.12
N GLU A 327 -0.54 -9.03 6.62
CA GLU A 327 -1.15 -10.34 6.78
C GLU A 327 -1.25 -10.75 8.25
N ILE A 328 -0.20 -10.50 9.03
CA ILE A 328 -0.20 -10.79 10.47
C ILE A 328 -1.21 -9.89 11.20
N LEU A 329 -1.21 -8.59 10.92
CA LEU A 329 -2.18 -7.67 11.55
C LEU A 329 -3.63 -8.02 11.16
N SER A 330 -3.84 -8.43 9.91
CA SER A 330 -5.15 -8.86 9.41
C SER A 330 -5.62 -10.16 10.09
N ALA A 331 -4.73 -11.13 10.30
CA ALA A 331 -5.06 -12.33 11.05
C ALA A 331 -5.38 -12.02 12.52
N VAL A 332 -4.60 -11.13 13.16
CA VAL A 332 -4.84 -10.68 14.54
C VAL A 332 -6.21 -10.01 14.66
N ILE A 333 -6.50 -9.02 13.82
CA ILE A 333 -7.76 -8.26 13.95
C ILE A 333 -8.99 -9.12 13.65
N GLN A 334 -8.90 -10.07 12.72
CA GLN A 334 -9.98 -11.01 12.42
C GLN A 334 -10.21 -11.99 13.57
N ALA A 335 -9.14 -12.45 14.23
CA ALA A 335 -9.25 -13.30 15.42
C ALA A 335 -9.86 -12.56 16.62
N GLU A 336 -9.44 -11.31 16.86
CA GLU A 336 -10.06 -10.44 17.89
C GLU A 336 -11.54 -10.24 17.60
N TRP A 337 -11.88 -10.01 16.33
CA TRP A 337 -13.25 -9.85 15.89
C TRP A 337 -14.06 -11.13 16.10
N TRP A 338 -13.53 -12.30 15.77
CA TRP A 338 -14.18 -13.58 16.07
C TRP A 338 -14.49 -13.67 17.57
N ASN A 339 -13.51 -13.44 18.44
CA ASN A 339 -13.73 -13.48 19.90
C ASN A 339 -14.83 -12.51 20.36
N CYS A 340 -14.88 -11.32 19.76
CA CYS A 340 -15.95 -10.35 19.99
C CYS A 340 -17.32 -10.93 19.59
N LEU A 341 -17.45 -11.53 18.40
CA LEU A 341 -18.71 -12.14 17.94
C LEU A 341 -19.13 -13.33 18.79
N ALA A 342 -18.18 -14.19 19.16
CA ALA A 342 -18.46 -15.38 19.98
C ALA A 342 -18.96 -15.02 21.39
N SER A 343 -18.54 -13.87 21.90
CA SER A 343 -18.95 -13.34 23.21
C SER A 343 -20.22 -12.48 23.13
N ALA A 344 -20.61 -12.03 21.92
CA ALA A 344 -21.74 -11.13 21.72
C ALA A 344 -23.06 -11.90 21.53
N PRO A 345 -24.17 -11.45 22.15
CA PRO A 345 -25.52 -11.91 21.81
C PRO A 345 -25.86 -11.73 20.33
N ALA A 346 -26.51 -12.72 19.72
CA ALA A 346 -26.79 -12.81 18.28
C ALA A 346 -27.49 -11.58 17.65
N ASN A 347 -28.17 -10.74 18.44
CA ASN A 347 -28.94 -9.58 17.97
C ASN A 347 -28.22 -8.22 18.13
N GLN A 348 -26.88 -8.21 18.30
CA GLN A 348 -26.12 -6.98 18.52
C GLN A 348 -25.48 -6.38 17.26
N ALA A 349 -25.09 -5.10 17.37
CA ALA A 349 -24.43 -4.29 16.34
C ALA A 349 -23.19 -4.92 15.66
N PRO A 350 -22.32 -5.71 16.34
CA PRO A 350 -21.16 -6.33 15.69
C PRO A 350 -21.53 -7.19 14.48
N PHE A 351 -22.61 -7.97 14.56
CA PHE A 351 -23.02 -8.86 13.46
C PHE A 351 -23.48 -8.09 12.21
N ARG A 352 -24.20 -6.98 12.40
CA ARG A 352 -24.63 -6.10 11.28
C ARG A 352 -23.42 -5.48 10.59
N LEU A 353 -22.47 -4.96 11.37
CA LEU A 353 -21.28 -4.32 10.84
C LEU A 353 -20.40 -5.30 10.05
N LEU A 354 -20.31 -6.56 10.49
CA LEU A 354 -19.62 -7.60 9.72
C LEU A 354 -20.28 -7.84 8.36
N SER A 355 -21.61 -7.92 8.34
CA SER A 355 -22.37 -8.10 7.11
C SER A 355 -22.19 -6.92 6.15
N GLU A 356 -22.14 -5.68 6.66
CA GLU A 356 -21.88 -4.48 5.87
C GLU A 356 -20.45 -4.46 5.31
N ILE A 357 -19.44 -4.75 6.13
CA ILE A 357 -18.03 -4.78 5.72
C ILE A 357 -17.85 -5.77 4.56
N TYR A 358 -18.41 -6.97 4.65
CA TYR A 358 -18.29 -7.98 3.59
C TYR A 358 -19.32 -7.86 2.46
N ALA A 359 -20.43 -7.13 2.64
CA ALA A 359 -21.40 -6.86 1.57
C ALA A 359 -20.84 -5.91 0.50
N THR A 360 -19.89 -5.04 0.87
CA THR A 360 -19.23 -4.10 -0.07
C THR A 360 -18.28 -4.77 -1.07
N GLY A 361 -18.18 -6.10 -1.07
CA GLY A 361 -17.29 -6.86 -1.94
C GLY A 361 -15.92 -7.13 -1.32
N ARG A 362 -14.93 -7.45 -2.16
CA ARG A 362 -13.57 -7.78 -1.70
C ARG A 362 -12.79 -6.50 -1.37
N LEU A 363 -12.87 -6.06 -0.12
CA LEU A 363 -12.09 -4.93 0.37
C LEU A 363 -10.57 -5.24 0.38
N PRO A 364 -9.71 -4.25 0.06
CA PRO A 364 -8.28 -4.35 0.32
C PRO A 364 -8.00 -4.62 1.80
N LYS A 365 -6.95 -5.40 2.08
CA LYS A 365 -6.65 -5.83 3.47
C LYS A 365 -6.35 -4.68 4.41
N HIS A 366 -5.76 -3.59 3.92
CA HIS A 366 -5.47 -2.41 4.74
C HIS A 366 -6.76 -1.71 5.18
N GLU A 367 -7.78 -1.65 4.31
CA GLU A 367 -9.10 -1.15 4.67
C GLU A 367 -9.82 -2.08 5.64
N LEU A 368 -9.75 -3.39 5.40
CA LEU A 368 -10.36 -4.40 6.27
C LEU A 368 -9.83 -4.26 7.71
N VAL A 369 -8.50 -4.12 7.86
CA VAL A 369 -7.88 -3.93 9.17
C VAL A 369 -8.39 -2.67 9.86
N SER A 370 -8.46 -1.53 9.15
CA SER A 370 -8.96 -0.28 9.72
C SER A 370 -10.43 -0.40 10.16
N LYS A 371 -11.30 -0.89 9.27
CA LYS A 371 -12.74 -1.02 9.54
C LYS A 371 -13.02 -1.96 10.72
N LEU A 372 -12.35 -3.12 10.78
CA LEU A 372 -12.51 -4.05 11.90
C LEU A 372 -11.95 -3.50 13.21
N ALA A 373 -10.84 -2.75 13.18
CA ALA A 373 -10.30 -2.12 14.37
C ALA A 373 -11.22 -1.02 14.93
N ASP A 374 -11.77 -0.17 14.08
CA ASP A 374 -12.76 0.84 14.50
C ASP A 374 -14.04 0.19 15.03
N ALA A 375 -14.49 -0.90 14.39
CA ALA A 375 -15.59 -1.72 14.85
C ALA A 375 -15.35 -2.29 16.26
N LEU A 376 -14.17 -2.85 16.52
CA LEU A 376 -13.79 -3.36 17.84
C LEU A 376 -13.79 -2.26 18.90
N ARG A 377 -13.24 -1.08 18.55
CA ARG A 377 -13.17 0.06 19.46
C ARG A 377 -14.56 0.54 19.89
N GLN A 378 -15.51 0.58 18.96
CA GLN A 378 -16.88 1.04 19.23
C GLN A 378 -17.69 0.04 20.07
N ASN A 379 -17.42 -1.26 19.95
CA ASN A 379 -18.20 -2.31 20.61
C ASN A 379 -17.67 -2.67 22.02
N GLY A 380 -16.63 -2.01 22.53
CA GLY A 380 -16.17 -2.10 23.92
C GLY A 380 -15.69 -3.49 24.36
N GLY A 381 -15.33 -4.36 23.42
CA GLY A 381 -14.86 -5.72 23.69
C GLY A 381 -13.46 -5.75 24.32
N LYS A 382 -13.19 -6.78 25.13
CA LYS A 382 -11.84 -7.05 25.62
C LYS A 382 -10.99 -7.62 24.47
N VAL A 383 -10.02 -6.83 24.01
CA VAL A 383 -9.08 -7.18 22.95
C VAL A 383 -7.77 -7.69 23.57
N PHE A 384 -7.18 -8.74 23.00
CA PHE A 384 -5.89 -9.30 23.46
C PHE A 384 -4.69 -8.43 23.04
N VAL A 385 -4.65 -7.98 21.78
CA VAL A 385 -3.66 -7.07 21.20
C VAL A 385 -4.19 -5.64 21.19
N THR A 386 -4.23 -5.03 22.37
CA THR A 386 -4.81 -3.69 22.60
C THR A 386 -4.13 -2.58 21.79
N GLU A 387 -2.83 -2.72 21.53
CA GLU A 387 -1.99 -1.72 20.84
C GLU A 387 -2.41 -1.53 19.38
N LEU A 388 -2.97 -2.57 18.75
CA LEU A 388 -3.48 -2.50 17.39
C LEU A 388 -4.81 -1.74 17.32
N VAL A 389 -5.73 -2.04 18.24
CA VAL A 389 -7.10 -1.48 18.22
C VAL A 389 -7.15 -0.06 18.77
N ASN A 390 -6.33 0.27 19.76
CA ASN A 390 -6.40 1.56 20.45
C ASN A 390 -5.54 2.67 19.82
N ASN A 391 -4.76 2.35 18.78
CA ASN A 391 -3.86 3.31 18.15
C ASN A 391 -4.46 3.84 16.82
N ALA A 392 -5.17 4.96 16.88
CA ALA A 392 -5.77 5.59 15.69
C ALA A 392 -4.73 6.02 14.65
N ASP A 393 -3.57 6.52 15.08
CA ASP A 393 -2.48 6.93 14.20
C ASP A 393 -1.91 5.74 13.42
N LEU A 394 -1.78 4.58 14.08
CA LEU A 394 -1.39 3.33 13.41
C LEU A 394 -2.41 2.92 12.33
N LEU A 395 -3.72 3.01 12.60
CA LEU A 395 -4.75 2.65 11.60
C LEU A 395 -4.69 3.57 10.38
N ALA A 396 -4.57 4.89 10.61
CA ALA A 396 -4.37 5.86 9.54
C ALA A 396 -3.08 5.56 8.73
N GLN A 397 -2.00 5.18 9.43
CA GLN A 397 -0.75 4.80 8.78
C GLN A 397 -0.85 3.49 7.99
N ILE A 398 -1.58 2.48 8.48
CA ILE A 398 -1.86 1.23 7.75
C ILE A 398 -2.63 1.54 6.47
N PHE A 399 -3.67 2.37 6.54
CA PHE A 399 -4.44 2.77 5.37
C PHE A 399 -3.55 3.48 4.34
N LYS A 400 -2.84 4.53 4.77
CA LYS A 400 -1.94 5.31 3.91
C LYS A 400 -0.85 4.47 3.26
N THR A 401 -0.15 3.64 4.04
CA THR A 401 0.88 2.73 3.52
C THR A 401 0.28 1.67 2.60
N GLY A 402 -0.94 1.21 2.89
CA GLY A 402 -1.60 0.21 2.07
C GLY A 402 -2.02 0.67 0.70
N VAL A 403 -2.58 1.87 0.61
CA VAL A 403 -2.87 2.50 -0.69
C VAL A 403 -1.60 2.61 -1.53
N TYR A 404 -0.49 3.06 -0.94
CA TYR A 404 0.80 3.15 -1.63
C TYR A 404 1.27 1.79 -2.18
N PHE A 405 1.35 0.77 -1.32
CA PHE A 405 1.89 -0.53 -1.71
C PHE A 405 0.97 -1.30 -2.66
N GLU A 406 -0.33 -1.05 -2.66
CA GLU A 406 -1.27 -1.72 -3.57
C GLU A 406 -1.05 -1.33 -5.03
N GLY A 407 -0.90 -0.04 -5.35
CA GLY A 407 -0.55 0.28 -6.72
C GLY A 407 0.94 0.21 -7.02
N LEU A 408 1.81 0.21 -6.02
CA LEU A 408 3.18 -0.26 -6.25
C LEU A 408 3.16 -1.72 -6.74
N GLN A 409 2.37 -2.59 -6.12
CA GLN A 409 2.22 -4.00 -6.53
C GLN A 409 1.67 -4.12 -7.96
N SER A 410 0.67 -3.31 -8.31
CA SER A 410 0.14 -3.26 -9.68
C SER A 410 1.14 -2.66 -10.68
N GLY A 411 2.11 -1.90 -10.16
CA GLY A 411 3.06 -1.08 -10.89
C GLY A 411 4.35 -1.79 -11.30
N ILE A 412 4.91 -2.54 -10.35
CA ILE A 412 6.32 -2.89 -10.28
C ILE A 412 6.83 -3.69 -11.48
N GLU A 413 6.04 -4.60 -12.04
CA GLU A 413 6.47 -5.44 -13.17
C GLU A 413 6.77 -4.61 -14.43
N ARG A 414 6.01 -3.53 -14.64
CA ARG A 414 6.16 -2.65 -15.81
C ARG A 414 7.10 -1.47 -15.55
N MET A 415 7.64 -1.32 -14.33
CA MET A 415 8.62 -0.28 -14.03
C MET A 415 9.98 -0.63 -14.64
N SER A 416 10.63 0.38 -15.22
CA SER A 416 12.05 0.41 -15.55
C SER A 416 12.93 0.36 -14.30
N GLU A 417 14.20 0.01 -14.45
CA GLU A 417 15.14 -0.01 -13.32
C GLU A 417 15.39 1.37 -12.71
N ALA A 418 15.32 2.44 -13.52
CA ALA A 418 15.44 3.82 -13.04
C ALA A 418 14.25 4.23 -12.15
N GLU A 419 13.02 3.93 -12.60
CA GLU A 419 11.80 4.15 -11.79
C GLU A 419 11.84 3.33 -10.50
N ALA A 420 12.22 2.05 -10.60
CA ALA A 420 12.30 1.17 -9.44
C ALA A 420 13.34 1.65 -8.42
N SER A 421 14.48 2.16 -8.90
CA SER A 421 15.53 2.74 -8.05
C SER A 421 15.04 4.00 -7.33
N GLY A 422 14.34 4.91 -8.03
CA GLY A 422 13.72 6.08 -7.43
C GLY A 422 12.63 5.74 -6.41
N GLY A 423 11.85 4.69 -6.69
CA GLY A 423 10.79 4.20 -5.81
C GLY A 423 11.28 3.58 -4.50
N CYS A 424 12.51 3.04 -4.46
CA CYS A 424 13.05 2.36 -3.28
C CYS A 424 13.08 3.24 -2.02
N GLN A 425 13.52 4.51 -2.14
CA GLN A 425 13.59 5.40 -0.98
C GLN A 425 12.20 5.68 -0.41
N LEU A 426 11.22 5.90 -1.29
CA LEU A 426 9.85 6.20 -0.89
C LEU A 426 9.18 4.97 -0.25
N ALA A 427 9.33 3.79 -0.86
CA ALA A 427 8.83 2.54 -0.31
C ALA A 427 9.47 2.23 1.06
N GLU A 428 10.77 2.48 1.21
CA GLU A 428 11.46 2.32 2.50
C GLU A 428 10.90 3.29 3.55
N LYS A 429 10.62 4.54 3.21
CA LYS A 429 10.00 5.51 4.14
C LYS A 429 8.62 5.04 4.61
N HIS A 430 7.75 4.60 3.69
CA HIS A 430 6.43 4.06 4.03
C HIS A 430 6.51 2.83 4.94
N LEU A 431 7.41 1.91 4.63
CA LEU A 431 7.63 0.71 5.42
C LEU A 431 8.22 1.05 6.79
N THR A 432 9.15 2.00 6.86
CA THR A 432 9.75 2.47 8.12
C THR A 432 8.69 3.04 9.05
N GLU A 433 7.81 3.89 8.54
CA GLU A 433 6.77 4.49 9.37
C GLU A 433 5.77 3.43 9.86
N LEU A 434 5.38 2.47 9.03
CA LEU A 434 4.54 1.35 9.47
C LEU A 434 5.23 0.53 10.57
N LEU A 435 6.49 0.10 10.36
CA LEU A 435 7.19 -0.78 11.29
C LEU A 435 7.48 -0.12 12.65
N LYS A 436 7.72 1.20 12.68
CA LYS A 436 7.81 1.95 13.95
C LYS A 436 6.52 1.82 14.77
N ASN A 437 5.38 1.98 14.10
CA ASN A 437 4.07 1.94 14.75
C ASN A 437 3.64 0.51 15.14
N VAL A 438 4.17 -0.52 14.48
CA VAL A 438 3.94 -1.94 14.87
C VAL A 438 5.07 -2.53 15.72
N ALA A 439 5.99 -1.72 16.23
CA ALA A 439 7.09 -2.18 17.10
C ALA A 439 6.60 -2.88 18.38
N PHE A 440 5.36 -2.63 18.82
CA PHE A 440 4.72 -3.35 19.93
C PHE A 440 4.64 -4.87 19.68
N LEU A 441 4.69 -5.34 18.43
CA LEU A 441 4.77 -6.77 18.11
C LEU A 441 5.99 -7.44 18.75
N ALA A 442 7.00 -6.68 19.17
CA ALA A 442 8.12 -7.18 19.96
C ALA A 442 7.72 -7.81 21.29
N LEU A 443 6.56 -7.43 21.84
CA LEU A 443 5.97 -8.00 23.06
C LEU A 443 5.32 -9.36 22.83
N TYR A 444 5.16 -9.79 21.57
CA TYR A 444 4.42 -10.99 21.20
C TYR A 444 5.31 -11.99 20.47
N LYS A 445 4.97 -13.27 20.58
CA LYS A 445 5.58 -14.37 19.82
C LYS A 445 4.48 -15.16 19.10
N LEU A 446 4.81 -15.63 17.91
CA LEU A 446 3.99 -16.53 17.13
C LEU A 446 4.39 -17.97 17.42
N ILE A 447 3.41 -18.85 17.60
CA ILE A 447 3.59 -20.24 17.99
C ILE A 447 2.67 -21.11 17.15
N SER A 448 3.19 -22.16 16.51
CA SER A 448 2.34 -23.16 15.84
C SER A 448 2.23 -24.41 16.72
N VAL A 449 1.03 -24.73 17.17
CA VAL A 449 0.75 -25.94 17.94
C VAL A 449 0.45 -27.08 16.97
N LYS A 450 1.36 -28.05 16.89
CA LYS A 450 1.24 -29.21 16.00
C LYS A 450 0.25 -30.24 16.54
N ASN A 451 0.48 -30.70 17.77
CA ASN A 451 -0.45 -31.58 18.44
C ASN A 451 -0.36 -31.43 19.98
N ILE A 452 -1.35 -31.98 20.68
CA ILE A 452 -1.39 -32.05 22.14
C ILE A 452 -1.73 -33.48 22.56
N SER A 453 -0.92 -34.03 23.46
CA SER A 453 -1.15 -35.35 24.06
C SER A 453 -1.45 -35.21 25.55
N ILE A 454 -2.40 -36.01 26.06
CA ILE A 454 -2.73 -36.04 27.48
C ILE A 454 -1.80 -37.02 28.20
N ILE A 455 -1.19 -36.56 29.29
CA ILE A 455 -0.38 -37.35 30.21
C ILE A 455 -1.15 -37.47 31.53
N LYS A 456 -1.79 -38.63 31.73
CA LYS A 456 -2.51 -38.99 32.95
C LYS A 456 -2.29 -40.46 33.24
N ASN A 457 -1.66 -40.76 34.38
CA ASN A 457 -1.46 -42.12 34.87
C ASN A 457 -2.15 -42.30 36.22
N ARG A 458 -2.14 -43.53 36.77
CA ARG A 458 -2.81 -43.85 38.04
C ARG A 458 -2.32 -43.04 39.25
N VAL A 459 -1.10 -42.49 39.18
CA VAL A 459 -0.46 -41.75 40.28
C VAL A 459 -0.74 -40.25 40.16
N ALA A 460 -0.85 -39.72 38.95
CA ALA A 460 -1.16 -38.31 38.74
C ALA A 460 -2.58 -38.01 39.21
N THR A 461 -2.77 -36.99 40.06
CA THR A 461 -4.08 -36.53 40.53
C THR A 461 -4.79 -35.65 39.51
N GLU A 462 -4.03 -34.92 38.67
CA GLU A 462 -4.54 -34.05 37.59
C GLU A 462 -3.90 -34.42 36.24
N PRO A 463 -4.59 -34.21 35.09
CA PRO A 463 -3.98 -34.39 33.78
C PRO A 463 -2.92 -33.33 33.51
N ARG A 464 -1.86 -33.73 32.80
CA ARG A 464 -0.88 -32.81 32.19
C ARG A 464 -0.99 -32.91 30.68
N TYR A 465 -0.61 -31.85 29.98
CA TYR A 465 -0.68 -31.78 28.53
C TYR A 465 0.72 -31.61 27.97
N ALA A 466 1.10 -32.48 27.05
CA ALA A 466 2.33 -32.37 26.28
C ALA A 466 2.02 -31.78 24.91
N HIS A 467 2.55 -30.59 24.65
CA HIS A 467 2.37 -29.86 23.41
C HIS A 467 3.60 -30.02 22.53
N ARG A 468 3.39 -30.40 21.26
CA ARG A 468 4.41 -30.32 20.22
C ARG A 468 4.22 -29.01 19.47
N ILE A 469 5.21 -28.12 19.55
CA ILE A 469 5.08 -26.72 19.18
C ILE A 469 6.27 -26.28 18.32
N TYR A 470 6.02 -25.55 17.23
CA TYR A 470 7.05 -24.77 16.55
C TYR A 470 7.17 -23.39 17.22
N GLN A 471 8.35 -23.07 17.74
CA GLN A 471 8.62 -21.78 18.37
C GLN A 471 10.06 -21.33 18.09
N TYR A 472 10.25 -20.01 18.02
CA TYR A 472 11.57 -19.39 18.09
C TYR A 472 12.32 -19.75 19.36
N TRP A 473 13.62 -19.90 19.19
CA TRP A 473 14.55 -20.08 20.29
C TRP A 473 15.59 -18.97 20.34
N GLU A 474 16.09 -18.65 21.53
CA GLU A 474 17.11 -17.61 21.71
C GLU A 474 18.38 -17.87 20.88
N THR A 475 18.68 -19.12 20.52
CA THR A 475 19.88 -19.46 19.74
C THR A 475 19.63 -19.49 18.23
N TYR A 476 18.39 -19.70 17.78
CA TYR A 476 18.09 -19.96 16.37
C TYR A 476 17.19 -18.89 15.77
N LEU A 477 17.51 -18.55 14.53
CA LEU A 477 16.80 -17.57 13.74
C LEU A 477 15.57 -18.15 13.02
N ASP A 478 15.35 -19.46 13.08
CA ASP A 478 14.20 -20.16 12.51
C ASP A 478 13.48 -20.98 13.61
N PRO A 479 12.14 -21.12 13.56
CA PRO A 479 11.39 -21.92 14.52
C PRO A 479 11.81 -23.38 14.49
N ILE A 480 11.91 -23.99 15.68
CA ILE A 480 12.21 -25.41 15.83
C ILE A 480 11.07 -26.12 16.56
N LEU A 481 10.84 -27.37 16.20
CA LEU A 481 9.86 -28.22 16.87
C LEU A 481 10.33 -28.56 18.29
N ARG A 482 9.45 -28.35 19.27
CA ARG A 482 9.72 -28.61 20.69
C ARG A 482 8.56 -29.30 21.36
N ASN A 483 8.89 -30.10 22.36
CA ASN A 483 7.91 -30.71 23.25
C ASN A 483 7.94 -29.96 24.58
N THR A 484 6.79 -29.43 24.99
CA THR A 484 6.63 -28.76 26.29
C THR A 484 5.49 -29.40 27.04
N THR A 485 5.55 -29.41 28.38
CA THR A 485 4.50 -30.02 29.20
C THR A 485 3.96 -29.02 30.19
N SER A 486 2.65 -28.78 30.20
CA SER A 486 1.99 -27.86 31.14
C SER A 486 0.74 -28.47 31.79
N ALA A 487 0.10 -27.70 32.68
CA ALA A 487 -1.14 -28.07 33.35
C ALA A 487 -2.41 -27.61 32.60
N PHE A 488 -2.25 -26.92 31.47
CA PHE A 488 -3.33 -26.39 30.64
C PHE A 488 -3.16 -26.88 29.20
N PHE A 489 -4.24 -26.94 28.42
CA PHE A 489 -4.13 -27.21 27.00
C PHE A 489 -4.12 -25.90 26.22
N LEU A 490 -3.47 -25.92 25.06
CA LEU A 490 -3.59 -24.86 24.05
C LEU A 490 -4.60 -25.33 22.99
N ASP A 491 -4.97 -24.47 22.06
CA ASP A 491 -5.75 -24.92 20.91
C ASP A 491 -4.89 -25.82 20.02
N ASN A 492 -5.42 -27.00 19.71
CA ASN A 492 -4.71 -27.99 18.91
C ASN A 492 -4.66 -27.55 17.44
N THR A 493 -3.59 -27.92 16.73
CA THR A 493 -3.48 -27.72 15.28
C THR A 493 -3.75 -26.26 14.87
N SER A 494 -3.12 -25.34 15.57
CA SER A 494 -3.43 -23.91 15.50
C SER A 494 -2.16 -23.06 15.44
N VAL A 495 -2.30 -21.84 14.96
CA VAL A 495 -1.29 -20.79 15.07
C VAL A 495 -1.78 -19.76 16.08
N LEU A 496 -0.98 -19.54 17.12
CA LEU A 496 -1.31 -18.69 18.25
C LEU A 496 -0.37 -17.50 18.31
N ILE A 497 -0.89 -16.35 18.71
CA ILE A 497 -0.07 -15.23 19.17
C ILE A 497 -0.17 -15.13 20.70
N GLN A 498 0.98 -15.03 21.34
CA GLN A 498 1.11 -15.02 22.80
C GLN A 498 2.07 -13.92 23.24
N LYS A 499 1.78 -13.28 24.38
CA LYS A 499 2.71 -12.32 24.99
C LYS A 499 3.99 -13.05 25.45
N LYS A 500 5.15 -12.47 25.17
CA LYS A 500 6.45 -13.02 25.61
C LYS A 500 6.57 -13.03 27.13
N VAL A 501 5.94 -12.06 27.80
CA VAL A 501 5.86 -11.94 29.26
C VAL A 501 4.41 -12.14 29.68
N GLY A 502 4.17 -13.03 30.64
CA GLY A 502 2.84 -13.30 31.19
C GLY A 502 2.52 -14.79 31.29
N SER A 503 1.22 -15.10 31.44
CA SER A 503 0.75 -16.47 31.52
C SER A 503 0.86 -17.17 30.17
N LEU A 504 1.40 -18.39 30.18
CA LEU A 504 1.48 -19.23 28.98
C LEU A 504 0.13 -19.79 28.52
N ASN A 505 -0.94 -19.61 29.32
CA ASN A 505 -2.31 -19.97 28.94
C ASN A 505 -3.10 -18.77 28.36
N ASP A 506 -2.49 -17.58 28.31
CA ASP A 506 -3.11 -16.39 27.73
C ASP A 506 -2.57 -16.22 26.29
N TYR A 507 -3.47 -16.33 25.32
CA TYR A 507 -3.15 -16.28 23.90
C TYR A 507 -4.37 -15.90 23.07
N LEU A 508 -4.11 -15.48 21.82
CA LEU A 508 -5.13 -15.31 20.78
C LEU A 508 -4.87 -16.35 19.69
N ASN A 509 -5.89 -17.14 19.37
CA ASN A 509 -5.84 -18.11 18.28
C ASN A 509 -6.07 -17.41 16.94
N LEU A 510 -5.09 -17.50 16.04
CA LEU A 510 -5.12 -16.87 14.71
C LEU A 510 -5.63 -17.81 13.61
N THR A 511 -5.76 -19.09 13.89
CA THR A 511 -6.37 -20.06 12.98
C THR A 511 -7.88 -19.82 12.94
N PRO A 512 -8.50 -19.78 11.74
CA PRO A 512 -8.03 -20.22 10.43
C PRO A 512 -7.42 -19.13 9.54
N PHE A 513 -7.31 -17.88 10.02
CA PHE A 513 -6.78 -16.76 9.23
C PHE A 513 -5.28 -16.87 8.99
N LEU A 514 -4.58 -17.48 9.94
CA LEU A 514 -3.20 -17.90 9.81
C LEU A 514 -3.09 -19.40 10.15
N ILE A 515 -2.44 -20.13 9.27
CA ILE A 515 -2.26 -21.58 9.39
C ILE A 515 -0.80 -21.95 9.23
N ASP A 516 -0.45 -23.12 9.74
CA ASP A 516 0.83 -23.77 9.48
C ASP A 516 0.52 -25.12 8.84
N GLU A 517 0.82 -25.27 7.54
CA GLU A 517 0.54 -26.49 6.77
C GLU A 517 1.19 -27.73 7.42
N ASN A 518 2.32 -27.53 8.09
CA ASN A 518 3.10 -28.60 8.68
C ASN A 518 2.56 -29.10 10.03
N THR A 519 1.49 -28.48 10.54
CA THR A 519 0.80 -28.97 11.76
C THR A 519 0.14 -30.33 11.53
N PHE A 520 -0.32 -30.61 10.30
CA PHE A 520 -0.90 -31.91 9.92
C PHE A 520 0.12 -32.91 9.34
N GLN A 521 1.36 -32.48 9.06
CA GLN A 521 2.39 -33.35 8.50
C GLN A 521 3.29 -33.93 9.60
N GLU A 522 3.20 -35.23 9.89
CA GLU A 522 3.95 -35.84 11.01
C GLU A 522 5.47 -35.64 10.93
N LYS A 523 6.05 -35.84 9.73
CA LYS A 523 7.50 -35.79 9.48
C LYS A 523 8.08 -34.38 9.43
N ALA A 524 7.24 -33.34 9.33
CA ALA A 524 7.72 -31.98 9.20
C ALA A 524 8.46 -31.52 10.47
N THR A 525 9.66 -30.97 10.30
CA THR A 525 10.53 -30.46 11.39
C THR A 525 10.61 -28.94 11.44
N GLN A 526 10.08 -28.25 10.42
CA GLN A 526 10.03 -26.80 10.30
C GLN A 526 8.59 -26.32 10.15
N SER A 527 8.34 -25.07 10.50
CA SER A 527 7.05 -24.40 10.33
C SER A 527 6.85 -23.94 8.87
N ASN A 528 5.63 -24.04 8.34
CA ASN A 528 5.28 -23.55 7.01
C ASN A 528 3.99 -22.71 7.04
N LEU A 529 4.15 -21.40 7.28
CA LEU A 529 3.04 -20.49 7.55
C LEU A 529 2.39 -19.91 6.29
N PHE A 530 1.06 -19.88 6.31
CA PHE A 530 0.22 -19.27 5.29
C PHE A 530 -0.91 -18.43 5.88
N ALA A 531 -1.22 -17.31 5.23
CA ALA A 531 -2.33 -16.42 5.59
C ALA A 531 -3.50 -16.56 4.60
N TRP A 532 -4.72 -16.58 5.13
CA TRP A 532 -5.95 -16.72 4.36
C TRP A 532 -6.17 -15.54 3.40
N GLN A 533 -6.66 -15.83 2.19
CA GLN A 533 -6.85 -14.83 1.14
C GLN A 533 -8.30 -14.70 0.69
N SER A 534 -8.95 -15.83 0.45
CA SER A 534 -10.31 -15.90 -0.09
C SER A 534 -10.77 -17.36 -0.17
N SER A 535 -12.07 -17.55 -0.32
CA SER A 535 -12.64 -18.80 -0.80
C SER A 535 -13.12 -18.66 -2.25
N ARG A 536 -13.07 -19.75 -3.02
CA ARG A 536 -13.60 -19.86 -4.41
C ARG A 536 -14.65 -20.96 -4.47
N ARG A 537 -15.38 -21.05 -5.60
CA ARG A 537 -16.41 -22.07 -5.85
C ARG A 537 -17.39 -22.22 -4.67
N ASN A 538 -18.06 -21.13 -4.29
CA ASN A 538 -19.01 -21.10 -3.18
C ASN A 538 -18.45 -21.61 -1.84
N GLY A 539 -17.14 -21.54 -1.63
CA GLY A 539 -16.50 -21.95 -0.38
C GLY A 539 -15.76 -23.30 -0.44
N GLU A 540 -15.86 -24.05 -1.54
CA GLU A 540 -15.24 -25.38 -1.69
C GLU A 540 -13.71 -25.33 -1.84
N GLU A 541 -13.15 -24.20 -2.27
CA GLU A 541 -11.71 -24.00 -2.39
C GLU A 541 -11.27 -22.88 -1.47
N LEU A 542 -10.36 -23.18 -0.54
CA LEU A 542 -9.74 -22.20 0.34
C LEU A 542 -8.37 -21.80 -0.18
N ILE A 543 -8.13 -20.50 -0.35
CA ILE A 543 -6.89 -19.97 -0.90
C ILE A 543 -6.08 -19.30 0.20
N TYR A 544 -4.85 -19.77 0.34
CA TYR A 544 -3.88 -19.33 1.33
C TYR A 544 -2.60 -18.85 0.65
N GLN A 545 -1.96 -17.83 1.22
CA GLN A 545 -0.71 -17.25 0.72
C GLN A 545 0.42 -17.51 1.67
N HIS A 546 1.54 -17.99 1.14
CA HIS A 546 2.72 -18.27 1.94
C HIS A 546 3.34 -16.96 2.47
N LEU A 547 3.59 -16.91 3.78
CA LEU A 547 4.16 -15.72 4.42
C LEU A 547 5.66 -15.50 4.18
N LEU A 548 6.41 -16.53 3.82
CA LEU A 548 7.87 -16.46 3.69
C LEU A 548 8.35 -16.39 2.22
N ARG A 549 7.63 -17.05 1.31
CA ARG A 549 7.92 -17.14 -0.13
C ARG A 549 6.72 -16.68 -0.96
N PHE A 550 6.77 -15.45 -1.46
CA PHE A 550 5.64 -14.85 -2.20
C PHE A 550 5.62 -15.27 -3.68
N ASP A 551 6.76 -15.67 -4.23
CA ASP A 551 6.92 -16.31 -5.55
C ASP A 551 6.52 -17.79 -5.56
N GLY A 552 6.23 -18.37 -4.39
CA GLY A 552 5.69 -19.72 -4.28
C GLY A 552 4.22 -19.80 -4.71
N PRO A 553 3.75 -20.99 -5.14
CA PRO A 553 2.34 -21.19 -5.45
C PRO A 553 1.49 -20.88 -4.22
N LYS A 554 0.32 -20.25 -4.45
CA LYS A 554 -0.70 -20.15 -3.41
C LYS A 554 -1.12 -21.56 -2.99
N LEU A 555 -1.27 -21.78 -1.69
CA LEU A 555 -1.83 -23.04 -1.20
C LEU A 555 -3.33 -23.02 -1.45
N THR A 556 -3.78 -23.97 -2.26
CA THR A 556 -5.21 -24.20 -2.52
C THR A 556 -5.60 -25.47 -1.79
N LEU A 557 -6.53 -25.35 -0.85
CA LEU A 557 -7.08 -26.46 -0.11
C LEU A 557 -8.50 -26.72 -0.61
N CYS A 558 -8.76 -27.96 -1.01
CA CYS A 558 -10.07 -28.43 -1.45
C CYS A 558 -10.26 -29.88 -1.03
N GLU A 559 -11.50 -30.35 -1.10
CA GLU A 559 -11.80 -31.76 -0.94
C GLU A 559 -11.19 -32.56 -2.10
N VAL A 560 -10.45 -33.61 -1.75
CA VAL A 560 -9.90 -34.57 -2.72
C VAL A 560 -10.76 -35.82 -2.66
N ASP A 561 -11.16 -36.35 -3.82
CA ASP A 561 -11.92 -37.60 -3.90
C ASP A 561 -11.13 -38.73 -3.21
N PRO A 562 -11.68 -39.34 -2.15
CA PRO A 562 -11.03 -40.42 -1.41
C PRO A 562 -10.59 -41.60 -2.28
N LEU A 563 -11.24 -41.83 -3.43
CA LEU A 563 -10.89 -42.89 -4.37
C LEU A 563 -9.62 -42.60 -5.17
N THR A 564 -9.21 -41.33 -5.23
CA THR A 564 -8.04 -40.85 -6.01
C THR A 564 -6.95 -40.24 -5.13
N ALA A 565 -7.23 -40.00 -3.85
CA ALA A 565 -6.32 -39.37 -2.91
C ALA A 565 -5.08 -40.24 -2.65
N THR A 566 -3.89 -39.62 -2.76
CA THR A 566 -2.63 -40.25 -2.37
C THR A 566 -2.44 -40.19 -0.85
N GLU A 567 -1.48 -40.94 -0.30
CA GLU A 567 -1.11 -40.83 1.12
C GLU A 567 -0.61 -39.41 1.48
N GLU A 568 -0.05 -38.67 0.51
CA GLU A 568 0.39 -37.28 0.69
C GLU A 568 -0.78 -36.28 0.71
N ASP A 569 -1.95 -36.65 0.17
CA ASP A 569 -3.13 -35.79 0.15
C ASP A 569 -3.93 -35.85 1.46
N GLN A 570 -3.83 -36.95 2.22
CA GLN A 570 -4.61 -37.13 3.46
C GLN A 570 -4.41 -35.99 4.48
N PRO A 571 -3.16 -35.54 4.78
CA PRO A 571 -2.95 -34.40 5.69
C PRO A 571 -3.58 -33.10 5.19
N ARG A 572 -3.54 -32.86 3.87
CA ARG A 572 -4.11 -31.65 3.25
C ARG A 572 -5.63 -31.68 3.24
N THR A 573 -6.25 -32.84 3.01
CA THR A 573 -7.69 -33.03 3.10
C THR A 573 -8.20 -32.79 4.53
N LEU A 574 -7.49 -33.30 5.55
CA LEU A 574 -7.82 -33.01 6.96
C LEU A 574 -7.69 -31.53 7.29
N LEU A 575 -6.61 -30.90 6.86
CA LEU A 575 -6.40 -29.45 6.99
C LEU A 575 -7.54 -28.67 6.32
N TYR A 576 -7.94 -29.04 5.10
CA TYR A 576 -9.07 -28.44 4.40
C TYR A 576 -10.36 -28.49 5.23
N PHE A 577 -10.76 -29.67 5.69
CA PHE A 577 -12.02 -29.82 6.44
C PHE A 577 -12.02 -29.04 7.75
N GLU A 578 -10.90 -29.02 8.48
CA GLU A 578 -10.81 -28.28 9.73
C GLU A 578 -10.86 -26.76 9.49
N MET A 579 -10.15 -26.26 8.48
CA MET A 579 -10.17 -24.83 8.14
C MET A 579 -11.53 -24.40 7.58
N LYS A 580 -12.14 -25.23 6.73
CA LYS A 580 -13.48 -25.01 6.17
C LYS A 580 -14.50 -24.88 7.29
N LYS A 581 -14.51 -25.82 8.24
CA LYS A 581 -15.42 -25.80 9.39
C LYS A 581 -15.26 -24.53 10.24
N GLN A 582 -14.01 -24.11 10.48
CA GLN A 582 -13.74 -22.89 11.25
C GLN A 582 -14.15 -21.62 10.49
N LEU A 583 -13.82 -21.51 9.21
CA LEU A 583 -14.23 -20.37 8.37
C LEU A 583 -15.76 -20.33 8.20
N ASP A 584 -16.42 -21.47 8.01
CA ASP A 584 -17.87 -21.56 7.94
C ASP A 584 -18.52 -21.20 9.29
N ALA A 585 -17.87 -21.48 10.43
CA ALA A 585 -18.36 -20.99 11.71
C ALA A 585 -18.20 -19.47 11.84
N TYR A 586 -17.04 -18.93 11.46
CA TYR A 586 -16.78 -17.48 11.46
C TYR A 586 -17.75 -16.72 10.55
N PHE A 587 -17.95 -17.19 9.32
CA PHE A 587 -18.87 -16.60 8.37
C PHE A 587 -20.32 -17.00 8.63
N GLY A 588 -20.60 -18.16 9.24
CA GLY A 588 -21.96 -18.61 9.60
C GLY A 588 -22.55 -17.89 10.81
N LEU A 589 -21.71 -17.23 11.61
CA LEU A 589 -22.16 -16.19 12.56
C LEU A 589 -22.93 -15.06 11.85
N ARG A 590 -22.78 -14.91 10.51
CA ARG A 590 -23.58 -14.01 9.65
C ARG A 590 -25.04 -14.46 9.48
N GLU A 591 -25.31 -15.77 9.42
CA GLU A 591 -26.64 -16.32 9.08
C GLU A 591 -27.59 -16.41 10.29
N ARG A 592 -27.06 -16.29 11.52
CA ARG A 592 -27.86 -16.22 12.74
C ARG A 592 -28.71 -14.94 12.87
N GLN A 593 -28.57 -13.96 11.97
CA GLN A 593 -29.42 -12.78 11.92
C GLN A 593 -30.48 -12.80 10.81
N THR A 594 -30.32 -13.59 9.75
CA THR A 594 -31.35 -13.68 8.69
C THR A 594 -32.49 -14.64 9.03
N SER A 595 -32.33 -15.45 10.08
CA SER A 595 -33.33 -16.40 10.58
C SER A 595 -34.09 -15.89 11.82
N VAL A 596 -33.74 -14.70 12.30
CA VAL A 596 -34.41 -14.01 13.41
C VAL A 596 -34.92 -12.66 12.91
N GLU A 597 -35.74 -12.69 11.85
CA GLU A 597 -36.77 -11.67 11.69
C GLU A 597 -38.02 -12.14 12.46
N PRO A 598 -38.69 -11.27 13.23
CA PRO A 598 -40.06 -11.52 13.65
C PRO A 598 -41.04 -11.49 12.46
#